data_AF-A0A7K1DVP2-F1
#
_entry.id   AF-A0A7K1DVP2-F1
#
_cell.length_a   1.000
_cell.length_b   1.000
_cell.length_c   1.000
_cell.angle_alpha   90.00
_cell.angle_beta   90.00
_cell.angle_gamma   90.00
#
_symmetry.space_group_name_H-M   'P 1'
#
loop_
_entity.id
_entity.type
_entity.pdbx_description
1 polymer ?
#
loop_
_entity_poly.entity_id
_entity_poly.type
_entity_poly.pdbx_seq_one_letter_code
_entity_poly.pdbx_strand_id
1 'polypeptide(L)'
;MIAFTIVGSFWLEIFLKVGVLRRIKRALQAIAPIAFLFIAWDAYAIRSGHWRFDEAQILGIYGPFCIPLEEYLFFIIVPIAAIMTIEAVRRVKKDWPV
;
A
#
# COMPACT_ATOMS: atom_id res chain seq x y z
N MET A 1 -5.03 -9.84 -4.60
CA MET A 1 -5.02 -8.39 -4.85
C MET A 1 -3.61 -7.78 -4.87
N ILE A 2 -2.81 -7.89 -3.79
CA ILE A 2 -1.49 -7.22 -3.70
C ILE A 2 -0.56 -7.53 -4.88
N ALA A 3 -0.42 -8.80 -5.26
CA ALA A 3 0.40 -9.20 -6.40
C ALA A 3 -0.05 -8.53 -7.71
N PHE A 4 -1.37 -8.46 -7.94
CA PHE A 4 -1.94 -7.75 -9.08
C PHE A 4 -1.59 -6.25 -9.05
N THR A 5 -1.70 -5.60 -7.89
CA THR A 5 -1.34 -4.18 -7.73
C THR A 5 0.15 -3.93 -8.01
N ILE A 6 1.04 -4.81 -7.53
CA ILE A 6 2.48 -4.72 -7.81
C ILE A 6 2.73 -4.86 -9.30
N VAL A 7 2.21 -5.91 -9.94
CA VAL A 7 2.39 -6.15 -11.37
C VAL A 7 1.82 -5.00 -12.20
N GLY A 8 0.67 -4.45 -11.82
CA GLY A 8 0.01 -3.35 -12.52
C GLY A 8 0.70 -1.98 -12.39
N SER A 9 1.54 -1.76 -11.38
CA SER A 9 2.13 -0.44 -11.11
C SER A 9 3.66 -0.39 -11.14
N PHE A 10 4.36 -1.44 -10.70
CA PHE A 10 5.82 -1.39 -10.51
C PHE A 10 6.59 -1.34 -11.83
N TRP A 11 6.00 -1.79 -12.94
CA TRP A 11 6.59 -1.63 -14.27
C TRP A 11 6.77 -0.14 -14.64
N LEU A 12 5.96 0.78 -14.08
CA LEU A 12 6.10 2.22 -14.29
C LEU A 12 7.44 2.76 -13.76
N GLU A 13 7.94 2.20 -12.66
CA GLU A 13 9.27 2.53 -12.12
C GLU A 13 10.39 2.17 -13.11
N ILE A 14 10.25 1.05 -13.83
CA ILE A 14 11.27 0.54 -14.74
C ILE A 14 11.20 1.27 -16.09
N PHE A 15 10.01 1.32 -16.69
CA PHE A 15 9.80 1.83 -18.05
C PHE A 15 9.77 3.36 -18.09
N LEU A 16 9.01 4.00 -17.20
CA LEU A 16 8.86 5.46 -17.18
C LEU A 16 9.86 6.16 -16.27
N LYS A 17 10.57 5.39 -15.43
CA LYS A 17 11.58 5.91 -14.48
C LYS A 17 11.00 6.95 -13.53
N VAL A 18 9.81 6.68 -12.98
CA VAL A 18 9.09 7.60 -12.07
C VAL A 18 9.87 7.87 -10.77
N GLY A 19 10.73 6.96 -10.33
CA GLY A 19 11.71 7.20 -9.27
C GLY A 19 11.13 7.15 -7.85
N VAL A 20 9.95 6.55 -7.70
CA VAL A 20 9.24 6.40 -6.42
C VAL A 20 10.00 5.42 -5.51
N LEU A 21 10.41 4.26 -6.05
CA LEU A 21 11.17 3.26 -5.27
C LEU A 21 12.57 3.76 -4.95
N ARG A 22 13.18 4.58 -5.82
CA ARG A 22 14.45 5.25 -5.52
C ARG A 22 14.35 6.18 -4.30
N ARG A 23 13.17 6.73 -4.03
CA ARG A 23 12.88 7.63 -2.90
C ARG A 23 11.98 6.96 -1.86
N ILE A 24 12.09 5.64 -1.69
CA ILE A 24 11.20 4.85 -0.83
C ILE A 24 11.08 5.41 0.59
N LYS A 25 12.15 5.97 1.16
CA LYS A 25 12.10 6.59 2.50
C LYS A 25 11.06 7.72 2.57
N ARG A 26 10.97 8.58 1.56
CA ARG A 26 9.99 9.68 1.51
C ARG A 26 8.58 9.16 1.32
N ALA A 27 8.40 8.16 0.46
CA ALA A 27 7.10 7.52 0.25
C ALA A 27 6.60 6.87 1.55
N LEU A 28 7.45 6.08 2.21
CA LEU A 28 7.12 5.46 3.49
C LEU A 28 6.85 6.48 4.60
N GLN A 29 7.59 7.58 4.66
CA GLN A 29 7.32 8.67 5.61
C GLN A 29 5.94 9.31 5.40
N ALA A 30 5.50 9.44 4.15
CA ALA A 30 4.16 9.97 3.84
C ALA A 30 3.05 8.95 4.16
N ILE A 31 3.32 7.66 3.94
CA ILE A 31 2.34 6.57 4.12
C ILE A 31 2.20 6.19 5.60
N ALA A 32 3.30 6.18 6.35
CA ALA A 32 3.36 5.62 7.71
C ALA A 32 2.33 6.20 8.69
N PRO A 33 2.07 7.53 8.76
CA PRO A 33 1.08 8.07 9.69
C PRO A 33 -0.32 7.51 9.45
N ILE A 34 -0.72 7.41 8.17
CA ILE A 34 -2.05 6.92 7.80
C ILE A 34 -2.12 5.41 7.96
N ALA A 35 -1.11 4.67 7.51
CA ALA A 35 -1.04 3.22 7.73
C ALA A 35 -1.13 2.86 9.22
N PHE A 36 -0.44 3.62 10.08
CA PHE A 36 -0.52 3.43 11.53
C PHE A 36 -1.93 3.61 12.08
N LEU A 37 -2.63 4.68 11.68
CA LEU A 37 -4.00 4.94 12.13
C LEU A 37 -4.96 3.81 11.72
N PHE A 38 -4.86 3.33 10.47
CA PHE A 38 -5.73 2.25 9.99
C PHE A 38 -5.39 0.90 10.62
N ILE A 39 -4.12 0.57 10.80
CA ILE A 39 -3.72 -0.66 11.52
C ILE A 39 -4.22 -0.62 12.97
N ALA A 40 -4.14 0.54 13.64
CA ALA A 40 -4.67 0.70 15.00
C ALA A 40 -6.20 0.54 15.05
N TRP A 41 -6.89 1.04 14.03
CA TRP A 41 -8.33 0.85 13.88
C TRP A 41 -8.71 -0.61 13.66
N ASP A 42 -8.00 -1.33 12.80
CA ASP A 42 -8.24 -2.75 12.56
C ASP A 42 -7.98 -3.57 13.83
N ALA A 43 -6.88 -3.29 14.54
CA ALA A 43 -6.57 -3.91 15.82
C ALA A 43 -7.72 -3.71 16.83
N TYR A 44 -8.28 -2.50 16.88
CA TYR A 44 -9.44 -2.21 17.72
C TYR A 44 -10.68 -2.99 17.28
N ALA A 45 -11.01 -2.99 15.99
CA ALA A 45 -12.20 -3.65 15.46
C ALA A 45 -12.18 -5.17 15.66
N ILE A 46 -11.01 -5.79 15.48
CA ILE A 46 -10.78 -7.23 15.74
C ILE A 46 -10.94 -7.52 17.22
N ARG A 47 -10.30 -6.72 18.10
CA ARG A 47 -10.38 -6.90 19.55
C ARG A 47 -11.81 -6.74 20.07
N SER A 48 -12.58 -5.83 19.50
CA SER A 48 -14.00 -5.61 19.85
C SER A 48 -14.93 -6.67 19.25
N GLY A 49 -14.43 -7.58 18.41
CA GLY A 49 -15.24 -8.59 17.73
C GLY A 49 -16.15 -8.02 16.63
N HIS A 50 -15.96 -6.75 16.25
CA HIS A 50 -16.70 -6.10 15.16
C HIS A 50 -16.24 -6.60 13.79
N TRP A 51 -14.98 -7.02 13.70
CA TRP A 51 -14.35 -7.44 12.45
C TRP A 51 -13.57 -8.74 12.64
N ARG A 52 -13.61 -9.60 11.62
CA ARG A 52 -12.82 -10.83 11.54
C ARG A 52 -12.43 -11.07 10.08
N PHE A 53 -11.26 -11.65 9.87
CA PHE A 53 -10.81 -12.07 8.54
C PHE A 53 -11.26 -13.52 8.29
N ASP A 54 -11.67 -13.78 7.04
CA ASP A 54 -11.98 -15.14 6.60
C ASP A 54 -10.67 -15.92 6.40
N GLU A 55 -10.51 -16.99 7.18
CA GLU A 55 -9.34 -17.87 7.17
C GLU A 55 -9.13 -18.54 5.80
N ALA A 56 -10.19 -18.71 5.00
CA ALA A 56 -10.10 -19.27 3.65
C ALA A 56 -9.58 -18.26 2.61
N GLN A 57 -9.44 -16.98 2.95
CA GLN A 57 -9.05 -15.89 2.05
C GLN A 57 -7.72 -15.23 2.42
N ILE A 58 -7.06 -15.72 3.47
CA ILE A 58 -5.76 -15.24 3.94
C ILE A 58 -4.74 -16.38 3.94
N LEU A 59 -3.46 -16.03 3.95
CA LEU A 59 -2.33 -16.96 3.97
C LEU A 59 -2.10 -17.57 5.36
N GLY A 60 -2.86 -17.16 6.37
CA GLY A 60 -2.70 -17.61 7.76
C GLY A 60 -1.44 -17.07 8.46
N ILE A 61 -0.76 -16.10 7.86
CA ILE A 61 0.41 -15.44 8.45
C ILE A 61 -0.08 -14.19 9.17
N TYR A 62 0.13 -14.13 10.48
CA TYR A 62 -0.32 -13.01 11.32
C TYR A 62 0.84 -12.17 11.83
N GLY A 63 0.65 -10.86 11.77
CA GLY A 63 1.50 -9.88 12.45
C GLY A 63 1.00 -9.55 13.86
N PRO A 64 1.44 -8.41 14.41
CA PRO A 64 0.91 -7.88 15.67
C PRO A 64 -0.63 -7.78 15.69
N PHE A 65 -1.23 -7.83 16.88
CA PHE A 65 -2.67 -7.65 17.06
C PHE A 65 -3.58 -8.64 16.30
N CYS A 66 -3.05 -9.81 15.90
CA CYS A 66 -3.76 -10.83 15.13
C CYS A 66 -4.28 -10.31 13.77
N ILE A 67 -3.59 -9.33 13.19
CA ILE A 67 -3.89 -8.82 11.85
C ILE A 67 -3.13 -9.67 10.81
N PRO A 68 -3.76 -10.13 9.72
CA PRO A 68 -3.07 -10.85 8.65
C PRO A 68 -1.98 -10.00 7.98
N LEU A 69 -0.90 -10.64 7.53
CA LEU A 69 0.22 -9.99 6.82
C LEU A 69 -0.26 -9.16 5.62
N GLU A 70 -1.30 -9.62 4.95
CA GLU A 70 -1.90 -9.01 3.76
C GLU A 70 -2.42 -7.60 4.03
N GLU A 71 -2.96 -7.33 5.20
CA GLU A 71 -3.44 -5.98 5.54
C GLU A 71 -2.29 -4.99 5.70
N TYR A 72 -1.19 -5.40 6.33
CA TYR A 72 0.01 -4.58 6.41
C TYR A 72 0.56 -4.28 5.02
N LEU A 73 0.60 -5.29 4.14
CA LEU A 73 1.02 -5.13 2.76
C LEU A 73 0.04 -4.25 1.98
N PHE A 74 -1.26 -4.33 2.25
CA PHE A 74 -2.28 -3.50 1.62
C PHE A 74 -2.04 -2.01 1.93
N PHE A 75 -1.89 -1.65 3.20
CA PHE A 75 -1.65 -0.26 3.63
C PHE A 75 -0.32 0.32 3.14
N ILE A 76 0.61 -0.50 2.65
CA ILE A 76 1.89 -0.05 2.10
C ILE A 76 1.85 -0.03 0.57
N ILE A 77 1.46 -1.13 -0.06
CA ILE A 77 1.59 -1.33 -1.50
C ILE A 77 0.56 -0.51 -2.29
N VAL A 78 -0.68 -0.42 -1.79
CA VAL A 78 -1.73 0.33 -2.51
C VAL A 78 -1.42 1.82 -2.59
N PRO A 79 -1.01 2.51 -1.50
CA PRO A 79 -0.55 3.90 -1.61
C PRO A 79 0.68 4.08 -2.48
N ILE A 80 1.65 3.16 -2.46
CA ILE A 80 2.82 3.21 -3.36
C ILE A 80 2.37 3.15 -4.82
N ALA A 81 1.45 2.25 -5.16
CA ALA A 81 0.92 2.13 -6.51
C ALA A 81 0.18 3.40 -6.97
N ALA A 82 -0.58 4.04 -6.09
CA ALA A 82 -1.21 5.32 -6.36
C ALA A 82 -0.18 6.42 -6.66
N ILE A 83 0.89 6.51 -5.85
CA ILE A 83 1.99 7.47 -6.07
C ILE A 83 2.73 7.17 -7.39
N MET A 84 2.99 5.91 -7.71
CA MET A 84 3.61 5.54 -9.00
C MET A 84 2.75 5.98 -10.18
N THR A 85 1.43 5.83 -10.07
CA THR A 85 0.49 6.16 -11.14
C THR A 85 0.43 7.67 -11.37
N ILE A 86 0.35 8.48 -10.31
CA ILE A 86 0.35 9.95 -10.46
C ILE A 86 1.70 10.43 -11.03
N GLU A 87 2.82 9.91 -10.56
CA GLU A 87 4.14 10.29 -11.07
C GLU A 87 4.35 9.83 -12.52
N ALA A 88 3.76 8.71 -12.93
CA ALA A 88 3.76 8.28 -14.33
C ALA A 88 3.03 9.28 -15.23
N VAL A 89 1.86 9.78 -14.82
CA VAL A 89 1.14 10.79 -15.58
C VAL A 89 1.93 12.10 -15.63
N ARG A 90 2.54 12.55 -14.53
CA ARG A 90 3.43 13.75 -14.52
C ARG A 90 4.64 13.57 -15.44
N ARG A 91 5.18 12.35 -15.53
CA ARG A 91 6.32 12.04 -16.37
C ARG A 91 5.98 12.11 -17.87
N VAL A 92 4.79 11.65 -18.24
CA VAL A 92 4.30 11.64 -19.63
C VAL A 92 3.72 13.00 -20.04
N LYS A 93 2.91 13.61 -19.19
CA LYS A 93 2.28 14.93 -19.38
C LYS A 93 2.98 15.98 -18.53
N LYS A 94 4.03 16.59 -19.10
CA LYS A 94 4.85 17.59 -18.40
C LYS A 94 4.08 18.85 -18.02
N ASP A 95 3.07 19.21 -18.79
CA ASP A 95 2.25 20.41 -18.57
C ASP A 95 1.03 20.15 -17.67
N TRP A 96 0.97 19.00 -16.96
CA TRP A 96 -0.16 18.70 -16.10
C TRP A 96 -0.19 19.65 -14.89
N PRO A 97 -1.27 20.46 -14.71
CA PRO A 97 -1.40 21.38 -13.57
C PRO A 97 -1.64 20.62 -12.26
N VAL A 98 -0.58 20.14 -11.63
CA VAL A 98 -0.55 19.62 -10.24
C VAL A 98 0.73 20.06 -9.56
#